data_AF-A0A0N0UGY4-F1
#
_entry.id   AF-A0A0N0UGY4-F1
#
_cell.length_a   1.000
_cell.length_b   1.000
_cell.length_c   1.000
_cell.angle_alpha   90.00
_cell.angle_beta   90.00
_cell.angle_gamma   90.00
#
_symmetry.space_group_name_H-M   'P 1'
#
loop_
_entity.id
_entity.type
_entity.pdbx_description
1 polymer ?
#
loop_
_entity_poly.entity_id
_entity_poly.type
_entity_poly.pdbx_seq_one_letter_code
_entity_poly.pdbx_strand_id
1 'polypeptide(L)' 'MNDKDLREALFNVHKRFGTPTAFIAHNVGVSREHLSRWLHNESYVISDRLKTKLKVFTNRMI' A
#
# COMPACT_ATOMS: atom_id res chain seq x y z
N MET A 1 -11.48 6.82 -1.26
CA MET A 1 -10.86 5.49 -1.45
C MET A 1 -11.26 4.58 -0.31
N ASN A 2 -12.03 3.55 -0.65
CA ASN A 2 -12.24 2.39 0.20
C ASN A 2 -11.00 1.48 0.18
N ASP A 3 -10.96 0.47 1.05
CA ASP A 3 -9.80 -0.43 1.21
C ASP A 3 -9.43 -1.14 -0.12
N LYS A 4 -10.45 -1.58 -0.85
CA LYS A 4 -10.32 -2.21 -2.18
C LYS A 4 -9.68 -1.27 -3.20
N ASP A 5 -10.15 -0.03 -3.30
CA ASP A 5 -9.59 0.97 -4.22
C ASP A 5 -8.12 1.26 -3.91
N LEU A 6 -7.78 1.32 -2.61
CA LEU A 6 -6.41 1.59 -2.17
C LEU A 6 -5.46 0.45 -2.53
N ARG A 7 -5.90 -0.81 -2.38
CA ARG A 7 -5.16 -1.99 -2.83
C ARG A 7 -4.94 -1.95 -4.33
N GLU A 8 -5.98 -1.69 -5.11
CA GLU A 8 -5.89 -1.62 -6.57
C GLU A 8 -4.93 -0.51 -7.03
N ALA A 9 -5.01 0.67 -6.41
CA ALA A 9 -4.11 1.76 -6.73
C ALA A 9 -2.64 1.45 -6.39
N LEU A 10 -2.38 0.74 -5.29
CA LEU A 10 -1.04 0.24 -4.98
C LEU A 10 -0.54 -0.79 -5.99
N PHE A 11 -1.41 -1.69 -6.45
CA PHE A 11 -1.08 -2.62 -7.54
C PHE A 11 -0.75 -1.87 -8.84
N ASN A 12 -1.48 -0.80 -9.15
CA ASN A 12 -1.20 0.04 -10.32
C ASN A 12 0.15 0.76 -10.19
N VAL A 13 0.50 1.28 -9.01
CA VAL A 13 1.82 1.88 -8.75
C VAL A 13 2.95 0.84 -8.90
N HIS A 14 2.75 -0.38 -8.38
CA HIS A 14 3.69 -1.49 -8.61
C HIS A 14 3.89 -1.76 -10.10
N LYS A 15 2.80 -1.88 -10.85
CA LYS A 15 2.84 -2.21 -12.29
C LYS A 15 3.47 -1.09 -13.12
N ARG A 16 3.16 0.18 -12.81
CA ARG A 16 3.60 1.35 -13.58
C ARG A 16 5.08 1.68 -13.36
N PHE A 17 5.57 1.53 -12.14
CA PHE A 17 6.92 1.97 -11.77
C PHE A 17 7.88 0.83 -11.42
N GLY A 18 7.43 -0.43 -11.45
CA GLY A 18 8.20 -1.57 -10.97
C GLY A 18 8.54 -1.46 -9.48
N THR A 19 7.74 -0.71 -8.71
CA THR A 19 8.06 -0.38 -7.32
C THR A 19 7.97 -1.65 -6.46
N PRO A 20 9.04 -2.04 -5.76
CA PRO A 20 8.97 -3.19 -4.86
C PRO A 20 8.07 -2.89 -3.64
N THR A 21 7.30 -3.87 -3.17
CA THR A 21 6.52 -3.76 -1.92
C THR A 21 7.39 -3.26 -0.75
N ALA A 22 8.66 -3.66 -0.73
CA ALA A 22 9.63 -3.23 0.28
C ALA A 22 9.88 -1.71 0.26
N PHE A 23 9.93 -1.09 -0.92
CA PHE A 23 10.11 0.35 -1.06
C PHE A 23 8.90 1.12 -0.52
N ILE A 24 7.69 0.65 -0.82
CA ILE A 24 6.46 1.25 -0.30
C ILE A 24 6.41 1.12 1.21
N ALA A 25 6.65 -0.09 1.72
CA ALA A 25 6.68 -0.39 3.14
C ALA A 25 7.67 0.51 3.89
N HIS A 26 8.87 0.69 3.34
CA HIS A 26 9.87 1.61 3.86
C HIS A 26 9.38 3.07 3.89
N ASN A 27 8.77 3.56 2.80
CA ASN A 27 8.27 4.94 2.72
C ASN A 27 7.13 5.23 3.71
N VAL A 28 6.28 4.25 3.99
CA VAL A 28 5.17 4.42 4.95
C VAL A 28 5.55 4.03 6.39
N GLY A 29 6.75 3.48 6.58
CA GLY A 29 7.32 3.13 7.88
C GLY A 29 6.71 1.86 8.49
N VAL A 30 6.57 0.80 7.71
CA VAL A 30 6.11 -0.52 8.16
C VAL A 30 6.96 -1.63 7.57
N SER A 31 6.90 -2.82 8.17
CA SER A 31 7.59 -4.00 7.63
C SER A 31 6.99 -4.44 6.29
N ARG A 32 7.84 -4.96 5.39
CA ARG A 32 7.42 -5.53 4.11
C ARG A 32 6.35 -6.61 4.31
N GLU A 33 6.54 -7.52 5.28
CA GLU A 33 5.56 -8.59 5.53
C GLU A 33 4.21 -8.05 5.98
N HIS A 34 4.19 -6.95 6.75
CA HIS A 34 2.95 -6.34 7.20
C HIS A 34 2.15 -5.78 6.02
N LEU A 35 2.82 -5.04 5.13
CA LEU A 35 2.19 -4.51 3.91
C LEU A 35 1.80 -5.64 2.95
N SER A 36 2.67 -6.63 2.76
CA SER A 36 2.39 -7.80 1.93
C SER A 36 1.19 -8.58 2.43
N ARG A 37 1.08 -8.80 3.74
CA ARG A 37 -0.06 -9.50 4.34
C ARG A 37 -1.36 -8.73 4.09
N TRP A 38 -1.35 -7.41 4.21
CA TRP A 38 -2.52 -6.59 3.88
C TRP A 38 -2.90 -6.60 2.39
N LEU A 39 -1.92 -6.66 1.48
CA LEU A 39 -2.16 -6.70 0.04
C LEU A 39 -2.74 -8.05 -0.44
N HIS A 40 -2.34 -9.16 0.20
CA HIS A 40 -2.70 -10.51 -0.24
C HIS A 40 -3.78 -11.18 0.61
N ASN A 41 -4.21 -10.57 1.72
CA ASN A 41 -5.26 -11.10 2.58
C ASN A 41 -6.33 -10.03 2.81
N GLU A 42 -7.52 -10.25 2.24
CA GLU A 42 -8.62 -9.29 2.31
C GLU A 42 -9.15 -9.08 3.73
N SER A 43 -9.10 -10.12 4.57
CA SER A 43 -9.51 -10.08 5.98
C SER A 43 -8.49 -9.41 6.89
N TYR A 44 -7.25 -9.18 6.40
CA TYR A 44 -6.24 -8.49 7.17
C TYR A 44 -6.51 -6.99 7.17
N VAL A 45 -6.61 -6.40 8.35
CA VAL A 45 -6.92 -4.98 8.54
C VAL A 45 -5.68 -4.25 9.01
N ILE A 46 -5.44 -3.08 8.44
CA ILE A 46 -4.39 -2.16 8.88
C ILE A 46 -4.99 -0.93 9.55
N SER A 47 -4.17 -0.27 10.38
CA SER A 47 -4.58 0.96 11.06
C SER A 47 -4.96 2.08 10.09
N ASP A 48 -5.90 2.93 10.49
CA ASP A 48 -6.34 4.08 9.69
C ASP A 48 -5.20 5.06 9.38
N ARG A 49 -4.25 5.19 10.32
CA ARG A 49 -3.00 5.93 10.13
C ARG A 49 -2.19 5.38 8.96
N LEU A 50 -2.06 4.05 8.85
CA LEU A 50 -1.34 3.42 7.74
C LEU A 50 -2.09 3.61 6.41
N LYS A 51 -3.43 3.47 6.42
CA LYS A 51 -4.25 3.75 5.23
C LYS A 51 -4.05 5.18 4.74
N THR A 52 -4.01 6.14 5.65
CA THR A 52 -3.77 7.56 5.33
C THR A 52 -2.41 7.77 4.69
N LYS A 53 -1.34 7.17 5.25
CA LYS A 53 0.00 7.24 4.65
C LYS A 53 0.05 6.62 3.26
N LEU A 54 -0.58 5.46 3.06
CA LEU A 54 -0.66 4.80 1.76
C LEU A 54 -1.42 5.65 0.74
N LYS A 55 -2.53 6.28 1.14
CA LYS A 55 -3.26 7.22 0.26
C LYS A 55 -2.37 8.39 -0.19
N VAL A 56 -1.64 9.00 0.74
CA VAL A 56 -0.70 10.10 0.41
C VAL A 56 0.42 9.61 -0.50
N PHE A 57 0.99 8.45 -0.22
CA PHE A 57 2.03 7.83 -1.06
C PHE A 57 1.52 7.60 -2.49
N THR A 58 0.38 6.94 -2.63
CA THR A 58 -0.21 6.62 -3.94
C THR A 58 -0.56 7.91 -4.69
N ASN A 59 -1.13 8.91 -4.03
CA ASN A 59 -1.44 10.20 -4.67
C ASN A 59 -0.21 11.00 -5.12
N ARG A 60 0.97 10.74 -4.54
CA ARG A 60 2.24 11.35 -4.99
C ARG A 60 2.84 10.64 -6.21
N MET A 61 2.44 9.40 -6.46
CA MET A 61 3.02 8.55 -7.50
C MET A 61 2.18 8.51 -8.79
N ILE A 62 0.90 8.88 -8.76
CA ILE A 62 -0.01 8.80 -9.92
C ILE A 62 0.04 10.08 -10.76
#